data_AF-A0A4Y3PM71-F1
#
_entry.id   AF-A0A4Y3PM71-F1
#
_cell.length_a   1.000
_cell.length_b   1.000
_cell.length_c   1.000
_cell.angle_alpha   90.00
_cell.angle_beta   90.00
_cell.angle_gamma   90.00
#
_symmetry.space_group_name_H-M   'P 1'
#
loop_
_entity.id
_entity.type
_entity.pdbx_description
1 polymer ?
#
loop_
_entity_poly.entity_id
_entity_poly.type
_entity_poly.pdbx_seq_one_letter_code
_entity_poly.pdbx_strand_id
1 'polypeptide(L)'
;MLFLFLLLTFWDSGIDNVHRWIALGPLRFHVASIVIPFFIMQLWRLLKAENWWFSFLLTAATSLLLFLQPDASQLTAFTVSMAILLWSRADRSILRFVVVGLLFIFAVISRINLDRLLPVPYVEKILYLVVDMGMVWLLVEVLSIFALIAPFLLLHSAHAKIVSIALGVHFAVLFLTALFGNFPVPIIGYGVSPMIGYIIALTSIIRARNDLPCS
;
A
#
# COMPACT_ATOMS: atom_id res chain seq x y z
N MET A 1 2.59 2.33 17.58
CA MET A 1 1.39 1.48 17.65
C MET A 1 1.14 0.73 16.34
N LEU A 2 0.98 1.38 15.19
CA LEU A 2 0.66 0.71 13.91
C LEU A 2 1.66 -0.37 13.47
N PHE A 3 2.95 -0.09 13.62
CA PHE A 3 4.02 -1.06 13.36
C PHE A 3 3.86 -2.37 14.15
N LEU A 4 3.32 -2.31 15.37
CA LEU A 4 3.11 -3.49 16.21
C LEU A 4 2.06 -4.43 15.62
N PHE A 5 1.05 -3.91 14.92
CA PHE A 5 0.06 -4.77 14.25
C PHE A 5 0.68 -5.61 13.14
N LEU A 6 1.69 -5.09 12.43
CA LEU A 6 2.43 -5.88 11.44
C LEU A 6 3.28 -6.97 12.11
N LEU A 7 3.85 -6.69 13.28
CA LEU A 7 4.57 -7.72 14.05
C LEU A 7 3.65 -8.81 14.57
N LEU A 8 2.42 -8.47 14.96
CA LEU A 8 1.45 -9.43 15.48
C LEU A 8 1.07 -10.53 14.47
N THR A 9 1.29 -10.32 13.17
CA THR A 9 0.99 -11.38 12.18
C THR A 9 1.92 -12.60 12.31
N PHE A 10 3.12 -12.43 12.88
CA PHE A 10 4.04 -13.53 13.15
C PHE A 10 3.66 -14.35 14.40
N TRP A 11 2.67 -13.90 15.16
CA TRP A 11 2.13 -14.67 16.29
C TRP A 11 1.25 -15.83 15.82
N ASP A 12 0.59 -15.67 14.66
CA ASP A 12 -0.19 -16.74 14.04
C ASP A 12 0.74 -17.69 13.27
N SER A 13 0.40 -18.98 13.21
CA SER A 13 1.20 -19.99 12.48
C SER A 13 1.24 -19.76 10.96
N GLY A 14 0.42 -18.82 10.47
CA GLY A 14 0.35 -18.45 9.06
C GLY A 14 -0.33 -19.53 8.20
N ILE A 15 -0.26 -19.35 6.89
CA ILE A 15 -0.67 -20.35 5.88
C ILE A 15 0.58 -20.66 5.05
N ASP A 16 1.06 -21.90 5.06
CA ASP A 16 2.28 -22.31 4.35
C ASP A 16 3.51 -21.41 4.60
N ASN A 17 3.75 -21.04 5.87
CA ASN A 17 4.78 -20.08 6.33
C ASN A 17 4.58 -18.63 5.85
N VAL A 18 3.39 -18.27 5.39
CA VAL A 18 3.02 -16.90 5.03
C VAL A 18 2.23 -16.26 6.18
N HIS A 19 2.80 -15.20 6.76
CA HIS A 19 2.30 -14.52 7.94
C HIS A 19 1.71 -13.14 7.62
N ARG A 20 0.77 -13.04 6.68
CA ARG A 20 0.11 -11.76 6.28
C ARG A 20 -1.22 -11.50 7.00
N TRP A 21 -1.82 -12.56 7.53
CA TRP A 21 -3.19 -12.55 8.05
C TRP A 21 -3.22 -12.72 9.56
N ILE A 22 -4.24 -12.14 10.19
CA ILE A 22 -4.66 -12.49 11.54
C ILE A 22 -6.08 -13.04 11.46
N ALA A 23 -6.30 -14.22 12.07
CA ALA A 23 -7.63 -14.80 12.20
C ALA A 23 -8.39 -14.18 13.38
N LEU A 24 -9.62 -13.75 13.13
CA LEU A 24 -10.59 -13.32 14.15
C LEU A 24 -11.88 -14.13 13.93
N GLY A 25 -11.96 -15.27 14.61
CA GLY A 25 -13.04 -16.25 14.39
C GLY A 25 -12.99 -16.83 12.97
N PRO A 26 -14.09 -16.82 12.20
CA PRO A 26 -14.12 -17.36 10.84
C PRO A 26 -13.49 -16.42 9.80
N LEU A 27 -13.16 -15.18 10.18
CA LEU A 27 -12.64 -14.17 9.27
C LEU A 27 -11.12 -14.07 9.39
N ARG A 28 -10.44 -13.94 8.25
CA ARG A 28 -9.00 -13.65 8.19
C ARG A 28 -8.79 -12.25 7.61
N PHE A 29 -8.08 -11.41 8.36
CA PHE A 29 -7.79 -10.03 7.94
C PHE A 29 -6.36 -9.90 7.47
N HIS A 30 -6.17 -9.38 6.26
CA HIS A 30 -4.87 -9.06 5.72
C HIS A 30 -4.35 -7.76 6.34
N VAL A 31 -3.48 -7.85 7.33
CA VAL A 31 -3.17 -6.72 8.22
C VAL A 31 -2.51 -5.56 7.49
N ALA A 32 -1.54 -5.82 6.60
CA ALA A 32 -0.85 -4.77 5.88
C ALA A 32 -1.78 -3.89 5.03
N SER A 33 -2.75 -4.50 4.34
CA SER A 33 -3.74 -3.77 3.53
C SER A 33 -4.62 -2.79 4.34
N ILE A 34 -4.77 -3.00 5.65
CA ILE A 34 -5.45 -2.07 6.57
C ILE A 34 -4.48 -1.03 7.12
N VAL A 35 -3.34 -1.50 7.62
CA VAL A 35 -2.42 -0.70 8.43
C VAL A 35 -1.57 0.24 7.57
N ILE A 36 -1.09 -0.22 6.42
CA ILE A 36 -0.13 0.52 5.58
C ILE A 36 -0.69 1.85 5.07
N PRO A 37 -1.92 1.94 4.52
CA PRO A 37 -2.45 3.22 4.07
C PRO A 37 -2.52 4.26 5.19
N PHE A 38 -2.92 3.84 6.40
CA PHE A 38 -2.91 4.73 7.56
C PHE A 38 -1.49 5.08 8.03
N PHE A 39 -0.57 4.13 7.93
CA PHE A 39 0.80 4.31 8.35
C PHE A 39 1.57 5.30 7.46
N ILE A 40 1.34 5.29 6.15
CA ILE A 40 1.87 6.28 5.21
C ILE A 40 1.48 7.71 5.66
N MET A 41 0.22 7.91 6.06
CA MET A 41 -0.25 9.20 6.57
C MET A 41 0.46 9.61 7.87
N GLN A 42 0.68 8.67 8.78
CA GLN A 42 1.38 8.94 10.04
C GLN A 42 2.87 9.25 9.83
N LEU A 43 3.54 8.53 8.92
CA LEU A 43 4.92 8.80 8.52
C LEU A 43 5.06 10.17 7.86
N TRP A 44 4.08 10.56 7.04
CA TRP A 44 4.05 11.91 6.48
C TRP A 44 3.95 13.00 7.55
N ARG A 45 3.15 12.79 8.61
CA ARG A 45 3.07 13.72 9.74
C ARG A 45 4.40 13.82 10.50
N LEU A 46 5.10 12.69 10.67
CA LEU A 46 6.44 12.67 11.28
C LEU A 46 7.46 13.41 10.41
N LEU A 47 7.39 13.26 9.08
CA LEU A 47 8.22 14.03 8.14
C LEU A 47 7.95 15.53 8.20
N LYS A 48 6.69 15.95 8.44
CA LYS A 48 6.36 17.37 8.66
C LYS A 48 6.95 17.94 9.94
N ALA A 49 7.15 17.11 10.98
CA ALA A 49 7.82 17.50 12.22
C ALA A 49 9.37 17.42 12.11
N GLU A 50 9.91 17.46 10.89
CA GLU A 50 11.34 17.43 10.56
C GLU A 50 12.11 16.19 11.05
N ASN A 51 11.40 15.10 11.40
CA ASN A 51 12.02 13.87 11.85
C ASN A 51 12.26 12.88 10.70
N TRP A 52 13.12 13.29 9.76
CA TRP A 52 13.38 12.53 8.53
C TRP A 52 14.00 11.16 8.79
N TRP A 53 15.03 11.09 9.64
CA TRP A 53 15.75 9.84 9.94
C TRP A 53 14.87 8.81 10.62
N PHE A 54 14.03 9.24 11.57
CA PHE A 54 13.08 8.33 12.22
C PHE A 54 12.05 7.79 11.24
N SER A 55 11.54 8.64 10.35
CA SER A 55 10.60 8.24 9.29
C SER A 55 11.24 7.26 8.31
N PHE A 56 12.50 7.48 7.94
CA PHE A 56 13.28 6.57 7.10
C PHE A 56 13.52 5.22 7.79
N LEU A 57 13.97 5.21 9.05
CA LEU A 57 14.21 3.98 9.82
C LEU A 57 12.94 3.15 9.94
N LEU A 58 11.82 3.80 10.22
CA LEU A 58 10.53 3.14 10.37
C LEU A 58 10.00 2.60 9.02
N THR A 59 10.29 3.30 7.91
CA THR A 59 10.04 2.82 6.55
C THR A 59 10.88 1.58 6.23
N ALA A 60 12.17 1.60 6.54
CA ALA A 60 13.08 0.48 6.30
C ALA A 60 12.68 -0.74 7.13
N ALA A 61 12.37 -0.55 8.41
CA ALA A 61 11.89 -1.62 9.30
C ALA A 61 10.58 -2.23 8.80
N THR A 62 9.65 -1.40 8.34
CA THR A 62 8.36 -1.88 7.79
C THR A 62 8.55 -2.62 6.47
N SER A 63 9.44 -2.14 5.61
CA SER A 63 9.79 -2.81 4.36
C SER A 63 10.42 -4.18 4.63
N LEU A 64 11.29 -4.28 5.63
CA LEU A 64 11.86 -5.56 6.07
C LEU A 64 10.77 -6.50 6.61
N LEU A 65 9.82 -6.02 7.41
CA LEU A 65 8.72 -6.85 7.90
C LEU A 65 7.85 -7.37 6.75
N LEU A 66 7.48 -6.53 5.79
CA LEU A 66 6.69 -6.97 4.63
C LEU A 66 7.44 -8.00 3.79
N PHE A 67 8.77 -7.85 3.66
CA PHE A 67 9.63 -8.86 3.02
C PHE A 67 9.63 -10.20 3.76
N LEU A 68 9.62 -10.17 5.10
CA LEU A 68 9.51 -11.36 5.95
C LEU A 68 8.10 -11.97 5.98
N GLN A 69 7.06 -11.21 5.62
CA GLN A 69 5.67 -11.68 5.41
C GLN A 69 5.42 -12.24 3.99
N PRO A 70 6.49 -12.59 3.28
CA PRO A 70 6.61 -12.61 1.81
C PRO A 70 5.72 -11.66 0.96
N ASP A 71 5.24 -10.51 1.43
CA ASP A 71 4.23 -9.71 0.70
C ASP A 71 4.83 -8.72 -0.30
N ALA A 72 5.13 -9.19 -1.51
CA ALA A 72 5.78 -8.37 -2.53
C ALA A 72 4.90 -7.23 -3.07
N SER A 73 3.57 -7.41 -3.10
CA SER A 73 2.64 -6.36 -3.55
C SER A 73 2.62 -5.18 -2.58
N GLN A 74 2.37 -5.44 -1.29
CA GLN A 74 2.38 -4.40 -0.26
C GLN A 74 3.77 -3.79 -0.09
N LEU A 75 4.84 -4.59 -0.16
CA LEU A 75 6.21 -4.09 -0.07
C LEU A 75 6.53 -3.12 -1.21
N THR A 76 6.18 -3.48 -2.45
CA THR A 76 6.41 -2.62 -3.61
C THR A 76 5.58 -1.34 -3.52
N ALA A 77 4.29 -1.46 -3.21
CA ALA A 77 3.40 -0.32 -3.08
C ALA A 77 3.82 0.63 -1.95
N PHE A 78 4.27 0.10 -0.81
CA PHE A 78 4.73 0.89 0.32
C PHE A 78 6.05 1.60 0.02
N THR A 79 7.03 0.89 -0.53
CA THR A 79 8.37 1.44 -0.80
C THR A 79 8.32 2.55 -1.86
N VAL A 80 7.55 2.38 -2.94
CA VAL A 80 7.35 3.42 -3.96
C VAL A 80 6.69 4.67 -3.36
N SER A 81 5.67 4.49 -2.52
CA SER A 81 4.94 5.60 -1.90
C SER A 81 5.80 6.37 -0.89
N MET A 82 6.57 5.65 -0.08
CA MET A 82 7.49 6.26 0.87
C MET A 82 8.70 6.91 0.19
N ALA A 83 9.14 6.39 -0.96
CA ALA A 83 10.19 7.02 -1.76
C ALA A 83 9.78 8.43 -2.18
N ILE A 84 8.54 8.62 -2.65
CA ILE A 84 7.97 9.94 -3.00
C ILE A 84 8.00 10.88 -1.78
N LEU A 85 7.53 10.40 -0.62
CA LEU A 85 7.46 11.21 0.59
C LEU A 85 8.84 11.60 1.12
N LEU A 86 9.76 10.64 1.25
CA LEU A 86 11.11 10.88 1.76
C LEU A 86 11.93 11.75 0.81
N TRP A 87 11.77 11.58 -0.51
CA TRP A 87 12.40 12.43 -1.52
C TRP A 87 11.96 13.89 -1.39
N SER A 88 10.67 14.13 -1.18
CA SER A 88 10.10 15.49 -1.09
C SER A 88 10.63 16.30 0.11
N ARG A 89 11.22 15.64 1.11
CA ARG A 89 11.69 16.24 2.37
C ARG A 89 13.17 16.00 2.66
N ALA A 90 13.92 15.40 1.73
CA ALA A 90 15.35 15.20 1.92
C ALA A 90 16.13 16.47 1.53
N ASP A 91 16.98 16.94 2.44
CA ASP A 91 17.76 18.17 2.25
C ASP A 91 18.92 17.99 1.27
N ARG A 92 19.53 16.79 1.25
CA ARG A 92 20.71 16.50 0.42
C ARG A 92 20.34 15.66 -0.80
N SER A 93 20.82 16.07 -1.96
CA SER A 93 20.63 15.33 -3.23
C SER A 93 21.15 13.90 -3.17
N ILE A 94 22.29 13.66 -2.51
CA ILE A 94 22.84 12.30 -2.38
C ILE A 94 21.93 11.38 -1.56
N LEU A 95 21.34 11.91 -0.48
CA LEU A 95 20.43 11.16 0.39
C LEU A 95 19.18 10.72 -0.37
N ARG A 96 18.66 11.60 -1.23
CA ARG A 96 17.53 11.31 -2.14
C ARG A 96 17.81 10.09 -3.02
N PHE A 97 18.95 10.06 -3.70
CA PHE A 97 19.34 8.93 -4.56
C PHE A 97 19.58 7.65 -3.77
N VAL A 98 20.23 7.72 -2.60
CA VAL A 98 20.48 6.56 -1.75
C VAL A 98 19.17 5.92 -1.27
N VAL A 99 18.20 6.73 -0.83
CA VAL A 99 16.90 6.23 -0.36
C VAL A 99 16.12 5.59 -1.50
N VAL A 100 16.02 6.25 -2.66
CA VAL A 100 15.31 5.68 -3.80
C VAL A 100 15.97 4.40 -4.27
N GLY A 101 17.31 4.37 -4.33
CA GLY A 101 18.06 3.17 -4.67
C GLY A 101 17.77 2.02 -3.71
N LEU A 102 17.81 2.26 -2.41
CA LEU A 102 17.52 1.25 -1.39
C LEU A 102 16.07 0.73 -1.47
N LEU A 103 15.10 1.63 -1.62
CA LEU A 103 13.68 1.26 -1.74
C LEU A 103 13.40 0.52 -3.04
N PHE A 104 14.06 0.89 -4.13
CA PHE A 104 14.00 0.16 -5.40
C PHE A 104 14.58 -1.25 -5.26
N ILE A 105 15.71 -1.40 -4.54
CA ILE A 105 16.29 -2.71 -4.24
C ILE A 105 15.28 -3.58 -3.47
N PHE A 106 14.61 -3.04 -2.44
CA PHE A 106 13.55 -3.78 -1.72
C PHE A 106 12.41 -4.21 -2.65
N ALA A 107 11.95 -3.32 -3.54
CA ALA A 107 10.90 -3.64 -4.50
C ALA A 107 11.33 -4.77 -5.47
N VAL A 108 12.57 -4.76 -5.96
CA VAL A 108 13.10 -5.80 -6.85
C VAL A 108 13.28 -7.12 -6.10
N ILE A 109 13.94 -7.10 -4.93
CA ILE A 109 14.20 -8.29 -4.12
C ILE A 109 12.90 -8.95 -3.64
N SER A 110 11.83 -8.16 -3.44
CA SER A 110 10.52 -8.70 -3.04
C SER A 110 10.00 -9.78 -4.00
N ARG A 111 10.35 -9.70 -5.30
CA ARG A 111 9.95 -10.70 -6.30
C ARG A 111 10.64 -12.06 -6.14
N ILE A 112 11.76 -12.12 -5.43
CA ILE A 112 12.48 -13.38 -5.16
C ILE A 112 11.72 -14.21 -4.12
N ASN A 113 11.01 -13.54 -3.20
CA ASN A 113 10.25 -14.16 -2.13
C ASN A 113 8.74 -14.13 -2.43
N LEU A 114 8.36 -14.45 -3.68
CA LEU A 114 6.97 -14.71 -4.01
C LEU A 114 6.50 -15.90 -3.18
N ASP A 115 5.35 -15.74 -2.53
CA ASP A 115 4.72 -16.86 -1.86
C ASP A 115 4.38 -17.96 -2.88
N ARG A 116 4.31 -19.20 -2.38
CA ARG A 116 4.00 -20.38 -3.20
C ARG A 116 2.53 -20.77 -3.11
N LEU A 117 1.66 -19.86 -2.64
CA LEU A 117 0.24 -20.16 -2.52
C LEU A 117 -0.35 -20.35 -3.91
N LEU A 118 -1.23 -21.34 -4.03
CA LEU A 118 -1.94 -21.56 -5.28
C LEU A 118 -2.91 -20.40 -5.52
N PRO A 119 -2.90 -19.82 -6.72
CA PRO A 119 -3.72 -18.66 -6.99
C PRO A 119 -5.20 -19.02 -6.99
N VAL A 120 -6.00 -18.21 -6.33
CA VAL A 120 -7.46 -18.33 -6.37
C VAL A 120 -7.98 -17.51 -7.55
N PRO A 121 -8.57 -18.12 -8.61
CA PRO A 121 -8.85 -17.42 -9.87
C PRO A 121 -9.74 -16.17 -9.71
N TYR A 122 -10.78 -16.25 -8.89
CA TYR A 122 -11.69 -15.14 -8.63
C TYR A 122 -11.13 -14.08 -7.66
N VAL A 123 -9.91 -14.23 -7.15
CA VAL A 123 -9.28 -13.25 -6.24
C VAL A 123 -8.10 -12.56 -6.91
N GLU A 124 -7.29 -13.33 -7.62
CA GLU A 124 -6.00 -12.90 -8.14
C GLU A 124 -6.00 -12.79 -9.66
N LYS A 125 -6.92 -13.48 -10.34
CA LYS A 125 -7.03 -13.46 -11.81
C LYS A 125 -8.30 -12.76 -12.30
N ILE A 126 -8.93 -11.92 -11.47
CA ILE A 126 -10.11 -11.13 -11.88
C ILE A 126 -9.84 -10.35 -13.16
N LEU A 127 -8.68 -9.71 -13.26
CA LEU A 127 -8.34 -8.90 -14.42
C LEU A 127 -8.30 -9.74 -15.72
N TYR A 128 -7.86 -11.00 -15.64
CA TYR A 128 -7.89 -11.93 -16.78
C TYR A 128 -9.31 -12.43 -17.07
N LEU A 129 -10.10 -12.74 -16.03
CA LEU A 129 -11.50 -13.14 -16.18
C LEU A 129 -12.32 -12.05 -16.90
N VAL A 130 -12.08 -10.78 -16.56
CA VAL A 130 -12.74 -9.64 -17.19
C VAL A 130 -12.34 -9.50 -18.66
N VAL A 131 -11.07 -9.76 -19.01
CA VAL A 131 -10.61 -9.77 -20.41
C VAL A 131 -11.39 -10.82 -21.21
N ASP A 132 -11.59 -12.01 -20.66
CA ASP A 132 -12.31 -13.10 -21.30
C ASP A 132 -13.81 -12.82 -21.47
N MET A 133 -14.40 -11.93 -20.66
CA MET A 133 -15.80 -11.50 -20.77
C MET A 133 -16.04 -10.49 -21.91
N GLY A 134 -14.98 -9.89 -22.47
CA GLY A 134 -15.04 -8.99 -23.62
C GLY A 134 -14.76 -7.51 -23.30
N MET A 135 -14.63 -6.71 -24.37
CA MET A 135 -14.07 -5.35 -24.30
C MET A 135 -14.89 -4.36 -23.44
N VAL A 136 -16.21 -4.55 -23.35
CA VAL A 136 -17.07 -3.69 -22.51
C VAL A 136 -16.74 -3.87 -21.03
N TRP A 137 -16.56 -5.10 -20.57
CA TRP A 137 -16.22 -5.40 -19.18
C TRP A 137 -14.82 -4.91 -18.83
N LEU A 138 -13.87 -5.05 -19.75
CA LEU A 138 -12.54 -4.47 -19.62
C LEU A 138 -12.60 -2.96 -19.39
N LEU A 139 -13.42 -2.24 -20.18
CA LEU A 139 -13.58 -0.80 -20.03
C LEU A 139 -14.17 -0.44 -18.66
N VAL A 140 -15.19 -1.17 -18.19
CA VAL A 140 -15.80 -0.96 -16.87
C VAL A 140 -14.78 -1.18 -15.75
N GLU A 141 -13.95 -2.22 -15.84
CA GLU A 141 -12.92 -2.50 -14.84
C GLU A 141 -11.85 -1.40 -14.80
N VAL A 142 -11.37 -0.97 -15.97
CA VAL A 142 -10.41 0.13 -16.07
C VAL A 142 -10.99 1.41 -15.47
N LEU A 143 -12.24 1.76 -15.81
CA LEU A 143 -12.94 2.92 -15.25
C LEU A 143 -13.12 2.80 -13.73
N SER A 144 -13.37 1.60 -13.22
CA SER A 144 -13.52 1.34 -11.78
C SER A 144 -12.19 1.54 -11.03
N ILE A 145 -11.09 1.02 -11.56
CA ILE A 145 -9.74 1.25 -11.00
C ILE A 145 -9.41 2.75 -11.00
N PHE A 146 -9.69 3.47 -12.10
CA PHE A 146 -9.51 4.91 -12.15
C PHE A 146 -10.37 5.64 -11.12
N ALA A 147 -11.64 5.24 -10.96
CA ALA A 147 -12.54 5.82 -9.96
C ALA A 147 -12.03 5.61 -8.53
N LEU A 148 -11.34 4.49 -8.24
CA LEU A 148 -10.75 4.24 -6.93
C LEU A 148 -9.50 5.11 -6.67
N ILE A 149 -8.69 5.42 -7.69
CA ILE A 149 -7.49 6.24 -7.54
C ILE A 149 -7.81 7.74 -7.56
N ALA A 150 -8.82 8.15 -8.34
CA ALA A 150 -9.15 9.56 -8.60
C ALA A 150 -9.32 10.43 -7.32
N PRO A 151 -9.98 9.98 -6.23
CA PRO A 151 -10.13 10.78 -5.03
C PRO A 151 -8.81 11.28 -4.43
N PHE A 152 -7.75 10.46 -4.51
CA PHE A 152 -6.43 10.81 -4.00
C PHE A 152 -5.71 11.88 -4.84
N LEU A 153 -6.09 12.00 -6.12
CA LEU A 153 -5.54 12.97 -7.06
C LEU A 153 -6.38 14.26 -7.15
N LEU A 154 -7.68 14.18 -6.85
CA LEU A 154 -8.61 15.28 -7.06
C LEU A 154 -9.09 15.96 -5.77
N LEU A 155 -9.23 15.22 -4.66
CA LEU A 155 -9.85 15.73 -3.43
C LEU A 155 -8.86 16.20 -2.37
N HIS A 156 -7.57 16.33 -2.73
CA HIS A 156 -6.50 16.68 -1.81
C HIS A 156 -6.47 18.18 -1.48
N SER A 157 -6.04 18.54 -0.27
CA SER A 157 -5.72 19.93 0.07
C SER A 157 -4.31 20.30 -0.35
N ALA A 158 -4.02 21.59 -0.52
CA ALA A 158 -2.67 22.08 -0.84
C ALA A 158 -1.63 21.55 0.18
N HIS A 159 -2.00 21.52 1.46
CA HIS A 159 -1.14 21.08 2.55
C HIS A 159 -0.90 19.57 2.58
N ALA A 160 -1.80 18.76 2.01
CA ALA A 160 -1.76 17.29 1.99
C ALA A 160 -1.56 16.71 0.59
N LYS A 161 -1.22 17.54 -0.41
CA LYS A 161 -1.07 17.13 -1.81
C LYS A 161 -0.12 15.94 -1.98
N ILE A 162 1.10 16.04 -1.42
CA ILE A 162 2.13 15.01 -1.63
C ILE A 162 1.75 13.66 -1.00
N VAL A 163 1.11 13.66 0.18
CA VAL A 163 0.68 12.40 0.83
C VAL A 163 -0.54 11.81 0.16
N SER A 164 -1.43 12.65 -0.37
CA SER A 164 -2.58 12.18 -1.16
C SER A 164 -2.10 11.50 -2.44
N ILE A 165 -1.16 12.12 -3.16
CA ILE A 165 -0.52 11.51 -4.34
C ILE A 165 0.19 10.21 -3.95
N ALA A 166 0.95 10.19 -2.86
CA ALA A 166 1.63 8.97 -2.41
C ALA A 166 0.65 7.83 -2.09
N LEU A 167 -0.50 8.12 -1.47
CA LEU A 167 -1.56 7.13 -1.24
C LEU A 167 -2.23 6.67 -2.56
N GLY A 168 -2.47 7.59 -3.49
CA GLY A 168 -2.97 7.24 -4.83
C GLY A 168 -2.00 6.31 -5.58
N VAL A 169 -0.70 6.60 -5.51
CA VAL A 169 0.37 5.76 -6.05
C VAL A 169 0.41 4.41 -5.33
N HIS A 170 0.24 4.36 -4.01
CA HIS A 170 0.16 3.11 -3.26
C HIS A 170 -0.90 2.18 -3.84
N PHE A 171 -2.15 2.64 -3.96
CA PHE A 171 -3.23 1.83 -4.51
C PHE A 171 -3.00 1.50 -6.00
N ALA A 172 -2.51 2.45 -6.80
CA ALA A 172 -2.18 2.21 -8.21
C ALA A 172 -1.14 1.10 -8.38
N VAL A 173 -0.09 1.09 -7.55
CA VAL A 173 0.94 0.05 -7.56
C VAL A 173 0.35 -1.30 -7.12
N LEU A 174 -0.55 -1.35 -6.13
CA LEU A 174 -1.22 -2.60 -5.76
C LEU A 174 -2.00 -3.19 -6.95
N PHE A 175 -2.79 -2.37 -7.66
CA PHE A 175 -3.49 -2.81 -8.89
C PHE A 175 -2.50 -3.28 -9.97
N LEU A 176 -1.40 -2.53 -10.18
CA LEU A 176 -0.38 -2.90 -11.15
C LEU A 176 0.30 -4.23 -10.79
N THR A 177 0.61 -4.46 -9.52
CA THR A 177 1.25 -5.70 -9.07
C THR A 177 0.34 -6.92 -9.26
N ALA A 178 -0.98 -6.76 -9.14
CA ALA A 178 -1.94 -7.83 -9.41
C ALA A 178 -1.97 -8.28 -10.88
N LEU A 179 -1.46 -7.46 -11.82
CA LEU A 179 -1.29 -7.87 -13.22
C LEU A 179 -0.07 -8.76 -13.45
N PHE A 180 0.93 -8.74 -12.56
CA PHE A 180 2.22 -9.42 -12.76
C PHE A 180 2.52 -10.47 -11.69
N GLY A 181 1.59 -10.71 -10.76
CA GLY A 181 1.75 -11.68 -9.70
C GLY A 181 0.41 -12.18 -9.17
N ASN A 182 0.48 -13.27 -8.40
CA ASN A 182 -0.66 -13.91 -7.76
C ASN A 182 -1.06 -13.12 -6.50
N PHE A 183 -1.49 -11.87 -6.70
CA PHE A 183 -1.89 -10.97 -5.63
C PHE A 183 -3.38 -10.65 -5.74
N PRO A 184 -4.10 -10.60 -4.60
CA PRO A 184 -5.49 -10.18 -4.60
C PRO A 184 -5.62 -8.78 -5.20
N VAL A 185 -6.52 -8.62 -6.17
CA VAL A 185 -6.86 -7.28 -6.68
C VAL A 185 -7.51 -6.51 -5.51
N PRO A 186 -6.95 -5.36 -5.07
CA PRO A 186 -7.51 -4.62 -3.94
C PRO A 186 -8.97 -4.25 -4.19
N ILE A 187 -9.83 -4.40 -3.18
CA ILE A 187 -11.27 -4.04 -3.19
C ILE A 187 -12.13 -4.94 -4.09
N ILE A 188 -11.63 -5.37 -5.24
CA ILE A 188 -12.36 -6.11 -6.28
C ILE A 188 -12.16 -7.62 -6.11
N GLY A 189 -10.92 -8.06 -5.84
CA GLY A 189 -10.44 -9.44 -5.75
C GLY A 189 -11.16 -10.27 -4.70
N TYR A 190 -11.03 -9.86 -3.44
CA TYR A 190 -11.73 -10.39 -2.27
C TYR A 190 -11.07 -9.80 -1.02
N GLY A 191 -11.86 -9.60 0.04
CA GLY A 191 -11.36 -9.27 1.38
C GLY A 191 -11.78 -7.88 1.86
N VAL A 192 -12.31 -7.85 3.09
CA VAL A 192 -12.74 -6.60 3.76
C VAL A 192 -11.55 -5.70 4.09
N SER A 193 -10.35 -6.28 4.21
CA SER A 193 -9.13 -5.58 4.65
C SER A 193 -8.69 -4.44 3.72
N PRO A 194 -8.52 -4.63 2.39
CA PRO A 194 -8.26 -3.52 1.47
C PRO A 194 -9.33 -2.43 1.48
N MET A 195 -10.62 -2.79 1.66
CA MET A 195 -11.71 -1.81 1.73
C MET A 195 -11.59 -0.92 2.97
N ILE A 196 -11.30 -1.51 4.13
CA ILE A 196 -11.06 -0.75 5.37
C ILE A 196 -9.87 0.18 5.19
N GLY A 197 -8.74 -0.32 4.67
CA GLY A 197 -7.54 0.49 4.43
C GLY A 197 -7.79 1.65 3.48
N TYR A 198 -8.55 1.43 2.42
CA TYR A 198 -8.98 2.45 1.47
C TYR A 198 -9.83 3.54 2.14
N ILE A 199 -10.86 3.16 2.91
CA ILE A 199 -11.74 4.11 3.61
C ILE A 199 -10.93 4.93 4.62
N ILE A 200 -10.00 4.32 5.35
CA ILE A 200 -9.12 5.03 6.30
C ILE A 200 -8.25 6.06 5.55
N ALA A 201 -7.64 5.67 4.43
CA ALA A 201 -6.82 6.56 3.61
C ALA A 201 -7.64 7.74 3.07
N LEU A 202 -8.81 7.46 2.50
CA LEU A 202 -9.72 8.46 1.95
C LEU A 202 -10.21 9.43 3.03
N THR A 203 -10.63 8.91 4.18
CA THR A 203 -11.08 9.74 5.31
C THR A 203 -9.94 10.62 5.83
N SER A 204 -8.71 10.11 5.85
CA SER A 204 -7.54 10.84 6.32
C SER A 204 -7.21 12.04 5.42
N ILE A 205 -7.30 11.88 4.09
CA ILE A 205 -7.06 13.00 3.17
C ILE A 205 -8.18 14.04 3.23
N ILE A 206 -9.44 13.61 3.42
CA ILE A 206 -10.59 14.51 3.54
C ILE A 206 -10.50 15.32 4.85
N ARG A 207 -10.12 14.69 5.96
CA ARG A 207 -9.89 15.40 7.23
C ARG A 207 -8.76 16.41 7.12
N ALA A 208 -7.64 16.02 6.53
CA ALA A 208 -6.51 16.92 6.27
C ALA A 208 -6.83 18.08 5.30
N ARG A 209 -7.98 18.03 4.61
CA ARG A 209 -8.54 19.15 3.84
C ARG A 209 -9.39 20.07 4.69
N ASN A 210 -10.17 19.53 5.62
CA ASN A 210 -11.08 20.28 6.46
C ASN A 210 -10.38 20.96 7.65
N ASP A 211 -9.20 20.48 8.07
CA ASP A 211 -8.39 21.08 9.14
C ASP A 211 -7.71 22.43 8.73
N LEU A 212 -8.21 23.09 7.68
CA LEU A 212 -7.81 24.45 7.34
C LEU A 212 -8.57 25.44 8.25
N PRO A 213 -7.90 26.42 8.88
CA PRO A 213 -8.64 27.58 9.39
C PRO A 213 -9.37 28.21 8.19
N CYS A 214 -10.68 28.43 8.33
CA CYS A 214 -11.44 29.20 7.35
C CYS A 214 -10.68 30.51 7.09
N SER A 215 -10.13 30.64 5.89
CA SER A 215 -9.52 31.88 5.40
C SER A 215 -10.59 32.92 5.15
#